data_AF-A0A2E2MT25-F1
#
_entry.id   AF-A0A2E2MT25-F1
#
_cell.length_a   1.000
_cell.length_b   1.000
_cell.length_c   1.000
_cell.angle_alpha   90.00
_cell.angle_beta   90.00
_cell.angle_gamma   90.00
#
_symmetry.space_group_name_H-M   'P 1'
#
loop_
_entity.id
_entity.type
_entity.pdbx_description
1 polymer ?
#
loop_
_entity_poly.entity_id
_entity_poly.type
_entity_poly.pdbx_seq_one_letter_code
_entity_poly.pdbx_strand_id
1 'polypeptide(L)' 'LDDLGEPMMSVTLIMPNDEYPLIDPYDIKETMAHHVDAIIDGGYCGLEPTTVVDMTDTNPRIARQGTGDFSSFE' A
#
# COMPACT_ATOMS: atom_id res chain seq x y z
N LEU A 1 -13.46 -6.08 -4.64
CA LEU A 1 -14.33 -5.01 -4.09
C LEU A 1 -15.76 -5.15 -4.59
N ASP A 2 -15.97 -5.70 -5.78
CA ASP A 2 -17.28 -5.99 -6.37
C ASP A 2 -18.26 -6.66 -5.39
N ASP A 3 -17.79 -7.66 -4.64
CA ASP A 3 -18.60 -8.35 -3.63
C ASP A 3 -18.97 -7.47 -2.41
N LEU A 4 -18.13 -6.49 -2.07
CA LEU A 4 -18.36 -5.54 -0.97
C LEU A 4 -19.36 -4.44 -1.39
N GLY A 5 -19.37 -4.05 -2.67
CA GLY A 5 -20.28 -3.05 -3.23
C GLY A 5 -19.96 -1.59 -2.85
N GLU A 6 -18.91 -1.35 -2.08
CA GLU A 6 -18.49 -0.03 -1.61
C GLU A 6 -16.95 0.07 -1.47
N PRO A 7 -16.39 1.29 -1.32
CA PRO A 7 -14.97 1.46 -1.07
C PRO A 7 -14.54 0.82 0.26
N MET A 8 -13.37 0.18 0.26
CA MET A 8 -12.74 -0.34 1.46
C MET A 8 -11.69 0.66 1.95
N MET A 9 -11.76 1.04 3.23
CA MET A 9 -10.67 1.76 3.87
C MET A 9 -9.48 0.82 4.03
N SER A 10 -8.32 1.25 3.52
CA SER A 10 -7.09 0.47 3.61
C SER A 10 -5.88 1.38 3.73
N VAL A 11 -4.76 0.79 4.15
CA VAL A 11 -3.45 1.41 4.19
C VAL A 11 -2.42 0.40 3.70
N THR A 12 -1.28 0.89 3.20
CA THR A 12 -0.13 0.02 2.92
C THR A 12 0.40 -0.54 4.25
N LEU A 13 0.64 -1.85 4.32
CA LEU A 13 1.13 -2.52 5.53
C LEU A 13 2.64 -2.27 5.74
N ILE A 14 2.99 -1.07 6.18
CA ILE A 14 4.34 -0.69 6.60
C ILE A 14 4.35 -0.63 8.13
N MET A 15 5.21 -1.42 8.77
CA MET A 15 5.27 -1.49 10.23
C MET A 15 5.93 -0.24 10.83
N PRO A 16 5.71 0.03 12.13
CA PRO A 16 6.42 1.11 12.80
C PRO A 16 7.94 0.92 12.70
N ASN A 17 8.63 1.96 12.24
CA ASN A 17 10.08 2.02 12.02
C ASN A 17 10.60 1.27 10.78
N ASP A 18 9.71 0.67 9.97
CA ASP A 18 10.10 0.04 8.70
C ASP A 18 10.03 1.05 7.55
N GLU A 19 10.96 0.94 6.62
CA GLU A 19 10.99 1.74 5.38
C GLU A 19 10.10 1.13 4.29
N TYR A 20 9.99 -0.20 4.27
CA TYR A 20 9.29 -0.98 3.25
C TYR A 20 8.12 -1.76 3.83
N PRO A 21 7.09 -2.06 3.01
CA PRO A 21 5.98 -2.89 3.46
C PRO A 21 6.38 -4.35 3.66
N LEU A 22 5.62 -5.04 4.51
CA LEU A 22 5.67 -6.50 4.56
C LEU A 22 5.05 -7.07 3.27
N ILE A 23 5.80 -7.92 2.58
CA ILE A 23 5.41 -8.50 1.28
C ILE A 23 5.31 -10.02 1.28
N ASP A 24 5.86 -10.69 2.30
CA ASP A 24 5.79 -12.14 2.46
C ASP A 24 4.58 -12.50 3.33
N PRO A 25 3.62 -13.30 2.82
CA PRO A 25 2.43 -13.71 3.58
C PRO A 25 2.76 -14.51 4.86
N TYR A 26 3.88 -15.24 4.89
CA TYR A 26 4.32 -15.98 6.07
C TYR A 26 4.83 -15.04 7.17
N ASP A 27 5.63 -14.03 6.81
CA ASP A 27 6.08 -13.00 7.74
C ASP A 27 4.91 -12.15 8.26
N ILE A 28 3.96 -11.80 7.38
CA ILE A 28 2.72 -11.11 7.76
C ILE A 28 1.94 -11.96 8.76
N LYS A 29 1.81 -13.28 8.53
CA LYS A 29 1.12 -14.17 9.46
C LYS A 29 1.83 -14.24 10.80
N GLU A 30 3.15 -14.40 10.83
CA GLU A 30 3.92 -14.45 12.06
C GLU A 30 3.77 -13.16 12.88
N THR A 31 3.73 -12.01 12.19
CA THR A 31 3.70 -10.69 12.82
C THR A 31 2.27 -10.25 13.21
N MET A 32 1.27 -10.54 12.37
CA MET A 32 -0.05 -9.92 12.43
C MET A 32 -1.20 -10.88 12.78
N ALA A 33 -1.00 -12.21 12.82
CA ALA A 33 -2.12 -13.15 13.01
C ALA A 33 -2.93 -12.95 14.31
N HIS A 34 -2.36 -12.27 15.30
CA HIS A 34 -3.06 -11.94 16.55
C HIS A 34 -3.66 -10.52 16.57
N HIS A 35 -3.43 -9.74 15.51
CA HIS A 35 -3.84 -8.33 15.38
C HIS A 35 -4.93 -8.10 14.33
N VAL A 36 -5.22 -9.10 13.48
CA VAL A 36 -6.22 -8.99 12.41
C VAL A 36 -7.14 -10.20 12.40
N ASP A 37 -8.37 -10.01 11.91
CA ASP A 37 -9.37 -11.08 11.84
C ASP A 37 -9.09 -12.09 10.71
N ALA A 38 -8.44 -11.64 9.63
CA ALA A 38 -8.14 -12.46 8.47
C ALA A 38 -6.88 -11.99 7.75
N ILE A 39 -6.19 -12.94 7.11
CA ILE A 39 -5.06 -12.71 6.21
C ILE A 39 -5.36 -13.45 4.90
N ILE A 40 -5.21 -12.75 3.77
CA ILE A 40 -5.40 -13.31 2.44
C ILE A 40 -4.03 -13.52 1.82
N ASP A 41 -3.63 -14.78 1.61
CA ASP A 41 -2.40 -15.12 0.91
C ASP A 41 -2.62 -15.02 -0.61
N GLY A 42 -2.08 -13.94 -1.19
CA GLY A 42 -2.04 -13.72 -2.64
C GLY A 42 -0.66 -13.95 -3.27
N GLY A 43 0.26 -14.56 -2.53
CA GLY A 43 1.69 -14.65 -2.88
C GLY A 43 2.47 -13.38 -2.55
N TYR A 44 3.69 -13.30 -3.09
CA TYR A 44 4.63 -12.20 -2.87
C TYR A 44 4.18 -10.91 -3.55
N CYS A 45 4.10 -9.84 -2.77
CA CYS A 45 3.78 -8.49 -3.27
C CYS A 45 5.04 -7.72 -3.70
N GLY A 46 4.83 -6.62 -4.45
CA GLY A 46 5.90 -5.68 -4.80
C GLY A 46 6.39 -4.89 -3.58
N LEU A 47 7.71 -4.67 -3.50
CA LEU A 47 8.36 -3.94 -2.41
C LEU A 47 8.10 -2.42 -2.50
N GLU A 48 8.12 -1.87 -3.71
CA GLU A 48 7.89 -0.44 -3.91
C GLU A 48 6.41 -0.10 -3.71
N PRO A 49 6.09 0.89 -2.87
CA PRO A 49 4.72 1.29 -2.63
C PRO A 49 4.13 2.04 -3.83
N THR A 50 2.86 2.43 -3.72
CA THR A 50 2.21 3.28 -4.71
C THR A 50 2.76 4.71 -4.70
N THR A 51 2.84 5.31 -5.89
CA THR A 51 3.02 6.77 -6.04
C THR A 51 1.77 7.48 -5.53
N VAL A 52 1.95 8.49 -4.67
CA VAL A 52 0.89 9.30 -4.11
C VAL A 52 1.03 10.71 -4.66
N VAL A 53 -0.02 11.17 -5.35
CA VAL A 53 -0.08 12.49 -5.97
C VAL A 53 -1.17 13.30 -5.30
N ASP A 54 -0.81 14.47 -4.79
CA ASP A 54 -1.74 15.48 -4.33
C ASP A 54 -2.30 16.24 -5.54
N MET A 55 -3.62 16.15 -5.73
CA MET A 55 -4.36 16.81 -6.81
C MET A 55 -5.36 17.86 -6.29
N THR A 56 -5.14 18.39 -5.09
CA THR A 56 -6.04 19.40 -4.49
C THR A 56 -5.93 20.77 -5.15
N ASP A 57 -4.75 21.11 -5.68
CA ASP A 57 -4.48 22.33 -6.44
C ASP A 57 -4.52 22.07 -7.97
N THR A 58 -4.50 23.14 -8.77
CA THR A 58 -4.46 23.04 -10.24
C THR A 58 -3.18 22.42 -10.79
N ASN A 59 -2.10 22.43 -10.02
CA ASN A 59 -0.83 21.79 -10.38
C ASN A 59 -0.59 20.58 -9.47
N PRO A 60 -0.67 19.34 -9.97
CA PRO A 60 -0.43 18.15 -9.17
C PRO A 60 0.96 18.13 -8.54
N ARG A 61 1.08 17.61 -7.32
CA ARG A 61 2.36 17.50 -6.60
C ARG A 61 2.60 16.07 -6.15
N ILE A 62 3.84 15.58 -6.28
CA ILE A 62 4.22 14.31 -5.66
C ILE A 62 4.25 14.48 -4.14
N ALA A 63 3.41 13.70 -3.45
CA ALA A 63 3.51 13.51 -2.01
C ALA A 63 4.46 12.36 -1.66
N ARG A 64 4.50 11.31 -2.49
CA ARG A 64 5.43 10.19 -2.39
C ARG A 64 5.66 9.55 -3.76
N GLN A 65 6.91 9.41 -4.18
CA GLN A 65 7.26 8.64 -5.38
C GLN A 65 7.28 7.14 -5.05
N GLY A 66 6.64 6.32 -5.89
CA GLY A 66 6.62 4.86 -5.80
C GLY A 66 6.68 4.23 -7.20
N THR A 67 5.98 3.11 -7.39
CA THR A 67 5.99 2.35 -8.66
C THR A 67 5.39 3.07 -9.87
N GLY A 68 4.56 4.09 -9.66
CA GLY A 68 3.94 4.85 -10.74
C GLY A 68 4.87 5.95 -11.25
N ASP A 69 5.22 5.93 -12.53
CA ASP A 69 6.03 6.97 -13.17
C ASP A 69 5.28 8.31 -13.19
N PHE A 70 5.91 9.33 -12.59
CA PHE A 70 5.42 10.71 -12.56
C PHE A 70 6.38 11.69 -13.22
N SER A 71 7.49 11.23 -13.80
CA SER A 71 8.54 12.08 -14.40
C SER A 71 8.03 13.02 -15.49
N SER A 72 6.90 12.69 -16.13
CA SER A 72 6.27 13.54 -17.16
C SER A 72 5.61 14.82 -16.63
N PHE A 73 5.52 15.00 -15.31
CA PHE A 73 4.89 16.13 -14.64
C PHE A 73 5.86 16.95 -13.77
N GLU A 74 7.17 16.65 -13.81
CA GLU A 74 8.24 17.46 -13.21
C GLU A 74 8.57 18.72 -14.02
#